data_AF-L9XD59-F1
#
_entry.id   AF-L9XD59-F1
#
_cell.length_a   1.000
_cell.length_b   1.000
_cell.length_c   1.000
_cell.angle_alpha   90.00
_cell.angle_beta   90.00
_cell.angle_gamma   90.00
#
_symmetry.space_group_name_H-M   'P 1'
#
loop_
_entity.id
_entity.type
_entity.pdbx_description
1 polymer ?
#
loop_
_entity_poly.entity_id
_entity_poly.type
_entity_poly.pdbx_seq_one_letter_code
_entity_poly.pdbx_strand_id
1 'polypeptide(L)'
;MNDSDDGARLTRRALLGAGAGTVALSTVGTVQADGESARGLLSGRCPDATLRPSMGHCVGASMEGCADDHPVTLELREAVSETLEDRYPDAGALLEAGFKPYFDTLDGDDDGWSHWLHPEYIGDDAVLDPERPESVLVDNDSWRSIGVMFIATRDGEAISPPPAVYEVDDDDGWDGPPEDDGDHHDDSDGDGHGDHDHGDGHPHGDDDHYPHDDHDHHPDGDPDRCSPWHYHAGAPGRLAWWYYRTVYEGSYREGELAPPCRTPCMMHVWTVDHPEGVYAHGGPPPEYREREPADDPGFDTDSEPGEDELGWDVLPDEEVPDRLPESFSLADGLGL
;
A
#
# COMPACT_ATOMS: atom_id res chain seq x y z
N MET A 1 -45.25 38.73 41.89
CA MET A 1 -44.23 39.64 41.35
C MET A 1 -43.06 39.68 42.31
N ASN A 2 -42.12 38.76 42.12
CA ASN A 2 -40.68 38.99 42.04
C ASN A 2 -39.98 37.64 42.05
N ASP A 3 -39.58 37.24 40.84
CA ASP A 3 -38.52 36.31 40.54
C ASP A 3 -37.20 36.76 41.15
N SER A 4 -36.40 35.79 41.59
CA SER A 4 -34.94 35.88 41.64
C SER A 4 -34.41 34.46 41.56
N ASP A 5 -34.09 34.05 40.33
CA ASP A 5 -33.30 32.87 39.99
C ASP A 5 -31.85 33.07 40.44
N ASP A 6 -31.38 32.22 41.34
CA ASP A 6 -29.95 31.98 41.56
C ASP A 6 -29.55 30.72 40.77
N GLY A 7 -29.04 30.95 39.56
CA GLY A 7 -28.45 29.92 38.71
C GLY A 7 -27.09 29.45 39.24
N ALA A 8 -27.07 28.33 39.96
CA ALA A 8 -25.85 27.62 40.26
C ALA A 8 -25.26 26.99 38.99
N ARG A 9 -24.08 27.47 38.58
CA ARG A 9 -23.26 26.91 37.50
C ARG A 9 -22.82 25.49 37.86
N LEU A 10 -23.32 24.49 37.14
CA LEU A 10 -22.85 23.10 37.21
C LEU A 10 -21.78 22.88 36.13
N THR A 11 -20.54 22.73 36.57
CA THR A 11 -19.37 22.38 35.77
C THR A 11 -19.41 20.89 35.35
N ARG A 12 -18.99 20.59 34.11
CA ARG A 12 -18.94 19.25 33.44
C ARG A 12 -18.21 18.12 34.18
N ARG A 13 -17.72 18.32 35.41
CA ARG A 13 -16.93 17.34 36.19
C ARG A 13 -17.72 16.52 37.20
N ALA A 14 -19.06 16.61 37.21
CA ALA A 14 -19.94 15.94 38.18
C ALA A 14 -20.87 14.89 37.57
N LEU A 15 -20.55 14.35 36.38
CA LEU A 15 -21.35 13.32 35.68
C LEU A 15 -20.55 12.05 35.34
N LEU A 16 -19.66 11.61 36.23
CA LEU A 16 -19.12 10.25 36.22
C LEU A 16 -19.19 9.69 37.63
N GLY A 17 -20.37 9.21 38.01
CA GLY A 17 -20.58 8.62 39.32
C GLY A 17 -22.01 8.19 39.56
N ALA A 18 -22.45 7.11 38.90
CA ALA A 18 -23.39 6.12 39.44
C ALA A 18 -23.87 5.19 38.31
N GLY A 19 -23.32 3.99 38.26
CA GLY A 19 -23.76 2.96 37.32
C GLY A 19 -23.17 1.58 37.59
N ALA A 20 -22.76 1.28 38.82
CA ALA A 20 -22.41 -0.09 39.21
C ALA A 20 -23.71 -0.88 39.46
N GLY A 21 -24.36 -1.30 38.37
CA GLY A 21 -25.46 -2.24 38.39
C GLY A 21 -24.92 -3.66 38.38
N THR A 22 -24.84 -4.29 39.56
CA THR A 22 -24.68 -5.75 39.68
C THR A 22 -25.90 -6.44 39.08
N VAL A 23 -25.75 -7.05 37.89
CA VAL A 23 -26.70 -8.02 37.38
C VAL A 23 -26.42 -9.36 38.04
N ALA A 24 -27.29 -9.76 38.95
CA ALA A 24 -27.33 -11.10 39.50
C ALA A 24 -28.04 -12.03 38.49
N LEU A 25 -27.27 -12.85 37.77
CA LEU A 25 -27.79 -13.98 36.99
C LEU A 25 -27.71 -15.25 37.85
N SER A 26 -28.87 -15.75 38.24
CA SER A 26 -29.02 -17.06 38.87
C SER A 26 -29.13 -18.14 37.79
N THR A 27 -28.22 -19.13 37.82
CA THR A 27 -28.39 -20.58 37.53
C THR A 27 -28.82 -20.97 36.09
N VAL A 28 -28.26 -21.91 35.32
CA VAL A 28 -27.33 -23.05 35.50
C VAL A 28 -26.66 -23.26 34.13
N GLY A 29 -25.34 -23.48 34.10
CA GLY A 29 -24.62 -23.89 32.89
C GLY A 29 -23.15 -23.52 33.00
N THR A 30 -22.35 -24.35 33.66
CA THR A 30 -20.89 -24.22 33.66
C THR A 30 -20.38 -24.52 32.25
N VAL A 31 -20.21 -23.49 31.43
CA VAL A 31 -19.22 -23.50 30.36
C VAL A 31 -18.09 -22.61 30.84
N GLN A 32 -17.00 -23.26 31.19
CA GLN A 32 -15.72 -22.63 31.46
C GLN A 32 -15.23 -22.07 30.13
N ALA A 33 -15.47 -20.78 29.89
CA ALA A 33 -14.88 -20.08 28.76
C ALA A 33 -13.44 -19.73 29.13
N ASP A 34 -12.51 -20.61 28.78
CA ASP A 34 -11.10 -20.25 28.69
C ASP A 34 -10.97 -19.11 27.69
N GLY A 35 -10.46 -17.98 28.16
CA GLY A 35 -10.21 -16.76 27.39
C GLY A 35 -9.11 -16.89 26.32
N GLU A 36 -8.83 -18.09 25.83
CA GLU A 36 -7.87 -18.40 24.77
C GLU A 36 -8.53 -18.68 23.40
N SER A 37 -9.84 -18.92 23.34
CA SER A 37 -10.48 -19.40 22.09
C SER A 37 -10.83 -18.31 21.05
N ALA A 38 -11.01 -17.04 21.44
CA ALA A 38 -11.25 -15.97 20.46
C ALA A 38 -9.98 -15.62 19.65
N ARG A 39 -8.80 -15.82 20.24
CA ARG A 39 -7.53 -15.74 19.50
C ARG A 39 -7.35 -16.94 18.57
N GLY A 40 -7.65 -18.15 19.03
CA GLY A 40 -7.46 -19.38 18.24
C GLY A 40 -8.32 -19.49 16.97
N LEU A 41 -9.50 -18.86 16.91
CA LEU A 41 -10.39 -18.95 15.73
C LEU A 41 -10.01 -17.99 14.59
N LEU A 42 -9.41 -16.83 14.91
CA LEU A 42 -8.91 -15.89 13.90
C LEU A 42 -7.49 -16.25 13.42
N SER A 43 -6.64 -16.75 14.32
CA SER A 43 -5.26 -17.17 14.01
C SER A 43 -5.16 -18.34 13.02
N GLY A 44 -6.22 -19.12 12.83
CA GLY A 44 -6.21 -20.27 11.93
C GLY A 44 -6.46 -19.96 10.45
N ARG A 45 -7.03 -18.79 10.11
CA ARG A 45 -7.39 -18.42 8.73
C ARG A 45 -6.50 -17.35 8.11
N CYS A 46 -5.94 -16.44 8.92
CA CYS A 46 -5.08 -15.36 8.45
C CYS A 46 -3.84 -15.29 9.36
N PRO A 47 -2.78 -16.07 9.08
CA PRO A 47 -1.59 -16.10 9.93
C PRO A 47 -0.87 -14.75 10.00
N ASP A 48 -0.97 -13.94 8.95
CA ASP A 48 -0.31 -12.64 8.84
C ASP A 48 -1.11 -11.49 9.48
N ALA A 49 -2.38 -11.73 9.83
CA ALA A 49 -3.25 -10.68 10.35
C ALA A 49 -2.84 -10.23 11.76
N THR A 50 -2.61 -8.93 11.93
CA THR A 50 -2.27 -8.34 13.24
C THR A 50 -3.33 -7.33 13.70
N LEU A 51 -3.42 -7.10 15.01
CA LEU A 51 -4.30 -6.06 15.56
C LEU A 51 -3.69 -4.65 15.45
N ARG A 52 -2.37 -4.56 15.49
CA ARG A 52 -1.62 -3.30 15.29
C ARG A 52 -1.32 -3.09 13.81
N PRO A 53 -0.96 -1.86 13.40
CA PRO A 53 -0.37 -1.62 12.09
C PRO A 53 0.75 -2.63 11.81
N SER A 54 0.70 -3.25 10.65
CA SER A 54 1.76 -4.10 10.14
C SER A 54 1.67 -4.19 8.63
N MET A 55 2.82 -4.35 8.01
CA MET A 55 2.99 -4.46 6.57
C MET A 55 3.94 -5.60 6.25
N GLY A 56 3.86 -6.11 5.03
CA GLY A 56 4.80 -7.07 4.48
C GLY A 56 5.05 -6.81 3.00
N HIS A 57 6.14 -7.34 2.47
CA HIS A 57 6.46 -7.26 1.05
C HIS A 57 5.57 -8.21 0.25
N CYS A 58 5.11 -7.74 -0.91
CA CYS A 58 4.42 -8.60 -1.83
C CYS A 58 5.32 -9.69 -2.42
N VAL A 59 4.72 -10.75 -2.96
CA VAL A 59 5.49 -11.81 -3.63
C VAL A 59 6.27 -11.19 -4.79
N GLY A 60 7.59 -11.37 -4.79
CA GLY A 60 8.46 -10.76 -5.79
C GLY A 60 8.60 -9.25 -5.65
N ALA A 61 8.27 -8.65 -4.51
CA ALA A 61 8.62 -7.27 -4.21
C ALA A 61 10.04 -7.19 -3.63
N SER A 62 10.79 -6.15 -4.00
CA SER A 62 12.10 -5.82 -3.47
C SER A 62 12.32 -4.31 -3.55
N MET A 63 12.84 -3.74 -2.47
CA MET A 63 13.31 -2.36 -2.42
C MET A 63 14.81 -2.23 -2.76
N GLU A 64 15.55 -3.35 -2.80
CA GLU A 64 17.02 -3.32 -2.82
C GLU A 64 17.58 -2.64 -4.07
N GLY A 65 16.94 -2.82 -5.22
CA GLY A 65 17.30 -2.14 -6.46
C GLY A 65 16.63 -0.79 -6.67
N CYS A 66 15.79 -0.32 -5.74
CA CYS A 66 15.12 0.96 -5.88
C CYS A 66 16.06 2.13 -5.53
N ALA A 67 16.34 2.97 -6.52
CA ALA A 67 17.07 4.22 -6.36
C ALA A 67 16.24 5.43 -6.82
N ASP A 68 16.20 6.48 -5.99
CA ASP A 68 15.45 7.72 -6.27
C ASP A 68 15.95 8.46 -7.52
N ASP A 69 17.24 8.30 -7.86
CA ASP A 69 17.88 8.91 -9.02
C ASP A 69 17.92 8.00 -10.25
N HIS A 70 17.28 6.83 -10.19
CA HIS A 70 17.14 5.95 -11.34
C HIS A 70 16.27 6.62 -12.43
N PRO A 71 16.63 6.58 -13.73
CA PRO A 71 15.89 7.28 -14.78
C PRO A 71 14.39 6.94 -14.83
N VAL A 72 14.04 5.66 -14.62
CA VAL A 72 12.63 5.22 -14.61
C VAL A 72 11.88 5.77 -13.39
N THR A 73 12.54 5.89 -12.23
CA THR A 73 11.92 6.49 -11.04
C THR A 73 11.70 7.99 -11.23
N LEU A 74 12.65 8.68 -11.87
CA LEU A 74 12.52 10.10 -12.21
C LEU A 74 11.38 10.33 -13.20
N GLU A 75 11.30 9.55 -14.29
CA GLU A 75 10.20 9.62 -15.27
C GLU A 75 8.84 9.36 -14.63
N LEU A 76 8.73 8.33 -13.77
CA LEU A 76 7.49 8.03 -13.07
C LEU A 76 7.09 9.17 -12.12
N ARG A 77 8.02 9.68 -11.31
CA ARG A 77 7.75 10.79 -10.38
C ARG A 77 7.35 12.05 -11.13
N GLU A 78 8.00 12.35 -12.25
CA GLU A 78 7.67 13.50 -13.10
C GLU A 78 6.25 13.35 -13.68
N ALA A 79 5.92 12.20 -14.27
CA ALA A 79 4.59 11.94 -14.82
C ALA A 79 3.46 12.02 -13.77
N VAL A 80 3.73 11.50 -12.56
CA VAL A 80 2.81 11.65 -11.41
C VAL A 80 2.68 13.12 -11.03
N SER A 81 3.79 13.87 -10.93
CA SER A 81 3.77 15.28 -10.56
C SER A 81 2.98 16.11 -11.56
N GLU A 82 3.20 15.92 -12.87
CA GLU A 82 2.44 16.60 -13.92
C GLU A 82 0.94 16.26 -13.83
N THR A 83 0.60 14.99 -13.61
CA THR A 83 -0.82 14.58 -13.47
C THR A 83 -1.48 15.22 -12.25
N LEU A 84 -0.80 15.24 -11.11
CA LEU A 84 -1.32 15.89 -9.91
C LEU A 84 -1.46 17.40 -10.12
N GLU A 85 -0.50 18.07 -10.76
CA GLU A 85 -0.58 19.52 -10.99
C GLU A 85 -1.68 19.90 -12.00
N ASP A 86 -1.83 19.14 -13.08
CA ASP A 86 -2.72 19.48 -14.19
C ASP A 86 -4.16 18.98 -14.01
N ARG A 87 -4.33 17.81 -13.36
CA ARG A 87 -5.63 17.12 -13.31
C ARG A 87 -6.17 16.98 -11.89
N TYR A 88 -5.30 16.78 -10.91
CA TYR A 88 -5.69 16.49 -9.53
C TYR A 88 -4.97 17.36 -8.48
N PRO A 89 -4.98 18.69 -8.60
CA PRO A 89 -4.14 19.57 -7.77
C PRO A 89 -4.53 19.60 -6.29
N ASP A 90 -5.79 19.31 -5.98
CA ASP A 90 -6.38 19.45 -4.64
C ASP A 90 -7.63 18.57 -4.45
N ALA A 91 -8.14 18.55 -3.22
CA ALA A 91 -9.31 17.77 -2.83
C ALA A 91 -10.56 18.06 -3.68
N GLY A 92 -10.77 19.31 -4.12
CA GLY A 92 -11.90 19.67 -4.97
C GLY A 92 -11.82 19.05 -6.35
N ALA A 93 -10.65 19.13 -7.00
CA ALA A 93 -10.42 18.49 -8.28
C ALA A 93 -10.58 16.96 -8.20
N LEU A 94 -10.19 16.35 -7.08
CA LEU A 94 -10.37 14.92 -6.82
C LEU A 94 -11.86 14.54 -6.73
N LEU A 95 -12.65 15.30 -5.98
CA LEU A 95 -14.10 15.09 -5.89
C LEU A 95 -14.79 15.20 -7.25
N GLU A 96 -14.47 16.25 -8.01
CA GLU A 96 -15.02 16.44 -9.36
C GLU A 96 -14.66 15.27 -10.30
N ALA A 97 -13.44 14.75 -10.16
CA ALA A 97 -12.96 13.60 -10.92
C ALA A 97 -13.55 12.25 -10.47
N GLY A 98 -14.28 12.21 -9.34
CA GLY A 98 -14.92 10.99 -8.83
C GLY A 98 -14.09 10.18 -7.85
N PHE A 99 -12.97 10.72 -7.37
CA PHE A 99 -12.25 10.13 -6.24
C PHE A 99 -13.08 10.20 -4.98
N LYS A 100 -12.95 9.19 -4.13
CA LYS A 100 -13.65 9.06 -2.87
C LYS A 100 -12.68 9.18 -1.71
N PRO A 101 -12.93 10.11 -0.76
CA PRO A 101 -12.07 10.29 0.40
C PRO A 101 -12.04 9.02 1.24
N TYR A 102 -10.84 8.74 1.73
CA TYR A 102 -10.54 7.63 2.60
C TYR A 102 -9.59 8.16 3.71
N PHE A 103 -10.19 8.74 4.76
CA PHE A 103 -9.46 9.21 5.94
C PHE A 103 -9.13 8.02 6.85
N ASP A 104 -7.86 7.85 7.18
CA ASP A 104 -7.35 6.77 8.02
C ASP A 104 -7.66 6.98 9.52
N THR A 105 -8.95 7.00 9.86
CA THR A 105 -9.44 7.33 11.21
C THR A 105 -9.10 6.28 12.29
N LEU A 106 -8.37 5.21 11.97
CA LEU A 106 -8.11 4.08 12.87
C LEU A 106 -6.69 4.05 13.45
N ASP A 107 -5.76 4.85 12.93
CA ASP A 107 -4.35 4.79 13.34
C ASP A 107 -4.00 5.68 14.55
N GLY A 108 -4.90 6.57 14.98
CA GLY A 108 -4.83 7.25 16.29
C GLY A 108 -3.73 8.30 16.44
N ASP A 109 -2.79 8.32 15.51
CA ASP A 109 -1.89 9.43 15.22
C ASP A 109 -2.40 10.07 13.93
N ASP A 110 -2.72 11.36 13.98
CA ASP A 110 -3.13 12.11 12.79
C ASP A 110 -1.88 12.31 11.94
N ASP A 111 -1.64 11.41 10.99
CA ASP A 111 -0.48 11.52 10.11
C ASP A 111 -0.60 12.78 9.22
N GLY A 112 -1.77 13.45 9.24
CA GLY A 112 -2.02 14.74 8.60
C GLY A 112 -2.15 14.63 7.08
N TRP A 113 -2.37 13.44 6.56
CA TRP A 113 -2.64 13.19 5.14
C TRP A 113 -3.72 12.11 5.00
N SER A 114 -4.33 12.03 3.83
CA SER A 114 -5.42 11.12 3.54
C SER A 114 -5.25 10.47 2.17
N HIS A 115 -5.79 9.27 2.00
CA HIS A 115 -5.91 8.67 0.68
C HIS A 115 -7.26 9.03 0.06
N TRP A 116 -7.27 9.13 -1.25
CA TRP A 116 -8.44 9.39 -2.06
C TRP A 116 -8.47 8.35 -3.16
N LEU A 117 -9.46 7.46 -3.14
CA LEU A 117 -9.50 6.25 -3.97
C LEU A 117 -10.45 6.45 -5.15
N HIS A 118 -10.08 6.01 -6.35
CA HIS A 118 -10.95 6.09 -7.53
C HIS A 118 -11.56 4.72 -7.87
N PRO A 119 -12.87 4.50 -7.62
CA PRO A 119 -13.49 3.19 -7.79
C PRO A 119 -13.40 2.62 -9.20
N GLU A 120 -13.52 3.46 -10.22
CA GLU A 120 -13.41 2.98 -11.61
C GLU A 120 -11.97 2.61 -12.00
N TYR A 121 -10.94 3.22 -11.38
CA TYR A 121 -9.55 2.96 -11.77
C TYR A 121 -9.05 1.70 -11.06
N ILE A 122 -9.40 1.51 -9.77
CA ILE A 122 -9.18 0.25 -9.04
C ILE A 122 -9.81 -0.95 -9.78
N GLY A 123 -10.95 -0.73 -10.43
CA GLY A 123 -11.71 -1.76 -11.13
C GLY A 123 -11.30 -2.01 -12.59
N ASP A 124 -10.36 -1.24 -13.15
CA ASP A 124 -10.00 -1.36 -14.57
C ASP A 124 -8.79 -2.27 -14.82
N ASP A 125 -8.28 -2.27 -16.05
CA ASP A 125 -7.18 -3.13 -16.48
C ASP A 125 -5.78 -2.49 -16.41
N ALA A 126 -5.72 -1.18 -16.17
CA ALA A 126 -4.50 -0.42 -16.01
C ALA A 126 -3.89 -0.66 -14.62
N VAL A 127 -2.57 -0.61 -14.56
CA VAL A 127 -1.80 -0.77 -13.32
C VAL A 127 -0.54 0.06 -13.49
N LEU A 128 -0.15 0.80 -12.45
CA LEU A 128 1.04 1.66 -12.51
C LEU A 128 0.93 2.70 -13.64
N ASP A 129 -0.27 3.26 -13.82
CA ASP A 129 -0.57 4.30 -14.80
C ASP A 129 -0.59 5.69 -14.13
N PRO A 130 0.45 6.53 -14.30
CA PRO A 130 0.52 7.83 -13.63
C PRO A 130 -0.60 8.78 -14.04
N GLU A 131 -1.23 8.60 -15.22
CA GLU A 131 -2.34 9.46 -15.68
C GLU A 131 -3.68 9.10 -15.01
N ARG A 132 -3.78 7.90 -14.43
CA ARG A 132 -5.00 7.32 -13.86
C ARG A 132 -4.71 6.53 -12.57
N PRO A 133 -4.11 7.17 -11.55
CA PRO A 133 -3.72 6.48 -10.32
C PRO A 133 -4.94 5.99 -9.54
N GLU A 134 -4.88 4.78 -8.99
CA GLU A 134 -5.98 4.20 -8.20
C GLU A 134 -6.24 4.98 -6.90
N SER A 135 -5.21 5.65 -6.38
CA SER A 135 -5.28 6.51 -5.22
C SER A 135 -4.42 7.76 -5.38
N VAL A 136 -4.94 8.89 -4.92
CA VAL A 136 -4.17 10.13 -4.70
C VAL A 136 -4.00 10.36 -3.20
N LEU A 137 -2.86 10.92 -2.81
CA LEU A 137 -2.49 11.23 -1.43
C LEU A 137 -2.60 12.73 -1.24
N VAL A 138 -3.37 13.16 -0.25
CA VAL A 138 -3.69 14.58 -0.01
C VAL A 138 -3.19 14.98 1.37
N ASP A 139 -2.52 16.12 1.44
CA ASP A 139 -2.15 16.77 2.70
C ASP A 139 -3.39 17.38 3.36
N ASN A 140 -3.72 16.97 4.58
CA ASN A 140 -4.97 17.41 5.23
C ASN A 140 -4.92 18.88 5.67
N ASP A 141 -3.72 19.47 5.83
CA ASP A 141 -3.57 20.88 6.17
C ASP A 141 -3.75 21.77 4.95
N SER A 142 -2.97 21.57 3.88
CA SER A 142 -3.00 22.41 2.67
C SER A 142 -4.08 22.02 1.67
N TRP A 143 -4.66 20.83 1.81
CA TRP A 143 -5.64 20.19 0.91
C TRP A 143 -5.09 19.93 -0.50
N ARG A 144 -3.75 19.94 -0.63
CA ARG A 144 -3.03 19.70 -1.89
C ARG A 144 -2.67 18.23 -2.04
N SER A 145 -2.65 17.77 -3.29
CA SER A 145 -2.10 16.46 -3.61
C SER A 145 -0.58 16.45 -3.44
N ILE A 146 -0.05 15.40 -2.78
CA ILE A 146 1.36 15.24 -2.40
C ILE A 146 2.00 13.94 -2.90
N GLY A 147 1.20 13.06 -3.51
CA GLY A 147 1.66 11.82 -4.10
C GLY A 147 0.50 10.95 -4.58
N VAL A 148 0.82 9.74 -5.01
CA VAL A 148 -0.15 8.73 -5.40
C VAL A 148 0.18 7.41 -4.73
N MET A 149 -0.83 6.56 -4.59
CA MET A 149 -0.65 5.16 -4.26
C MET A 149 -1.25 4.32 -5.38
N PHE A 150 -0.41 3.57 -6.06
CA PHE A 150 -0.87 2.56 -6.99
C PHE A 150 -1.38 1.34 -6.23
N ILE A 151 -2.46 0.75 -6.70
CA ILE A 151 -3.01 -0.48 -6.16
C ILE A 151 -2.94 -1.54 -7.26
N ALA A 152 -2.18 -2.62 -7.03
CA ALA A 152 -1.98 -3.67 -8.03
C ALA A 152 -3.22 -4.57 -8.14
N THR A 153 -4.28 -4.04 -8.74
CA THR A 153 -5.51 -4.74 -9.08
C THR A 153 -5.72 -4.72 -10.60
N ARG A 154 -6.37 -5.75 -11.14
CA ARG A 154 -6.86 -5.78 -12.52
C ARG A 154 -8.25 -6.38 -12.50
N ASP A 155 -9.20 -5.69 -13.13
CA ASP A 155 -10.62 -6.04 -13.07
C ASP A 155 -11.13 -6.16 -11.61
N GLY A 156 -10.57 -5.36 -10.69
CA GLY A 156 -10.85 -5.40 -9.27
C GLY A 156 -10.27 -6.60 -8.49
N GLU A 157 -9.46 -7.46 -9.13
CA GLU A 157 -8.77 -8.58 -8.50
C GLU A 157 -7.29 -8.26 -8.26
N ALA A 158 -6.74 -8.66 -7.11
CA ALA A 158 -5.34 -8.41 -6.78
C ALA A 158 -4.38 -9.18 -7.70
N ILE A 159 -3.37 -8.48 -8.22
CA ILE A 159 -2.30 -9.04 -9.04
C ILE A 159 -1.17 -9.57 -8.16
N SER A 160 -0.67 -10.77 -8.49
CA SER A 160 0.48 -11.37 -7.79
C SER A 160 1.29 -12.24 -8.75
N PRO A 161 2.60 -11.96 -8.95
CA PRO A 161 3.34 -10.81 -8.41
C PRO A 161 2.91 -9.48 -9.06
N PRO A 162 2.98 -8.35 -8.35
CA PRO A 162 2.76 -7.04 -8.94
C PRO A 162 3.87 -6.67 -9.94
N PRO A 163 3.61 -5.79 -10.93
CA PRO A 163 4.62 -5.38 -11.90
C PRO A 163 5.74 -4.58 -11.22
N ALA A 164 7.01 -4.90 -11.51
CA ALA A 164 8.11 -4.06 -11.05
C ALA A 164 8.08 -2.68 -11.72
N VAL A 165 8.68 -1.68 -11.09
CA VAL A 165 8.93 -0.37 -11.69
C VAL A 165 9.96 -0.52 -12.80
N TYR A 166 11.03 -1.26 -12.53
CA TYR A 166 12.04 -1.67 -13.50
C TYR A 166 12.70 -2.97 -13.06
N GLU A 167 13.17 -3.71 -14.05
CA GLU A 167 14.00 -4.91 -13.94
C GLU A 167 15.08 -4.74 -15.00
N VAL A 168 16.35 -4.90 -14.65
CA VAL A 168 17.39 -5.02 -15.68
C VAL A 168 17.26 -6.44 -16.21
N ASP A 169 16.85 -6.57 -17.47
CA ASP A 169 16.75 -7.88 -18.10
C ASP A 169 18.11 -8.59 -18.00
N ASP A 170 18.18 -9.68 -17.23
CA ASP A 170 19.34 -10.58 -17.21
C ASP A 170 19.55 -11.34 -18.54
N ASP A 171 18.71 -11.06 -19.57
CA ASP A 171 18.62 -11.86 -20.79
C ASP A 171 18.24 -11.02 -22.03
N ASP A 172 19.07 -10.04 -22.38
CA ASP A 172 19.48 -9.93 -23.77
C ASP A 172 20.82 -10.65 -23.91
N GLY A 173 20.78 -11.89 -24.41
CA GLY A 173 21.90 -12.61 -25.01
C GLY A 173 22.53 -11.81 -26.15
N TRP A 174 23.17 -10.69 -25.81
CA TRP A 174 24.09 -9.95 -26.63
C TRP A 174 25.40 -10.73 -26.59
N ASP A 175 25.45 -11.82 -27.34
CA ASP A 175 26.69 -12.25 -27.96
C ASP A 175 27.24 -11.00 -28.64
N GLY A 176 28.33 -10.45 -28.09
CA GLY A 176 28.94 -9.22 -28.59
C GLY A 176 29.07 -9.23 -30.11
N PRO A 177 29.22 -8.05 -30.76
CA PRO A 177 29.44 -8.00 -32.19
C PRO A 177 30.52 -9.04 -32.53
N PRO A 178 30.28 -9.95 -33.50
CA PRO A 178 31.21 -11.03 -33.81
C PRO A 178 32.57 -10.37 -33.89
N GLU A 179 33.52 -10.85 -33.08
CA GLU A 179 34.89 -10.39 -33.17
C GLU A 179 35.25 -10.54 -34.65
N ASP A 180 35.44 -9.39 -35.29
CA ASP A 180 35.92 -9.33 -36.66
C ASP A 180 37.34 -9.88 -36.54
N ASP A 181 37.47 -11.17 -36.88
CA ASP A 181 38.71 -11.92 -37.03
C ASP A 181 39.53 -11.25 -38.16
N GLY A 182 39.96 -10.01 -37.91
CA GLY A 182 40.73 -9.20 -38.80
C GLY A 182 42.09 -9.84 -39.00
N ASP A 183 42.18 -10.62 -40.07
CA ASP A 183 43.36 -10.80 -40.92
C ASP A 183 44.70 -10.66 -40.19
N HIS A 184 45.18 -11.76 -39.63
CA HIS A 184 46.62 -12.02 -39.58
C HIS A 184 46.94 -13.12 -40.58
N HIS A 185 47.23 -12.67 -41.80
CA HIS A 185 48.09 -13.39 -42.74
C HIS A 185 49.43 -13.68 -42.05
N ASP A 186 49.68 -14.94 -41.71
CA ASP A 186 51.04 -15.47 -41.58
C ASP A 186 51.16 -16.67 -42.51
N ASP A 187 51.79 -16.41 -43.66
CA ASP A 187 52.28 -17.43 -44.58
C ASP A 187 53.37 -18.23 -43.88
N SER A 188 53.06 -19.45 -43.45
CA SER A 188 54.06 -20.42 -43.06
C SER A 188 53.79 -21.77 -43.71
N ASP A 189 54.41 -21.93 -44.89
CA ASP A 189 54.75 -23.21 -45.49
C ASP A 189 55.50 -24.09 -44.48
N GLY A 190 55.08 -25.34 -44.28
CA GLY A 190 55.79 -26.28 -43.42
C GLY A 190 55.14 -27.64 -43.30
N ASP A 191 55.40 -28.51 -44.28
CA ASP A 191 55.13 -29.94 -44.25
C ASP A 191 55.60 -30.63 -42.96
N GLY A 192 54.78 -31.53 -42.41
CA GLY A 192 55.18 -32.33 -41.24
C GLY A 192 54.23 -33.47 -40.92
N HIS A 193 54.39 -34.60 -41.61
CA HIS A 193 53.82 -35.90 -41.25
C HIS A 193 54.13 -36.30 -39.80
N GLY A 194 53.16 -36.93 -39.13
CA GLY A 194 53.39 -37.59 -37.84
C GLY A 194 52.16 -38.31 -37.31
N ASP A 195 51.90 -39.51 -37.85
CA ASP A 195 51.05 -40.53 -37.22
C ASP A 195 51.54 -40.83 -35.80
N HIS A 196 50.68 -40.77 -34.78
CA HIS A 196 50.83 -41.54 -33.56
C HIS A 196 49.46 -41.93 -32.96
N ASP A 197 49.07 -43.14 -33.33
CA ASP A 197 48.25 -44.09 -32.60
C ASP A 197 48.89 -44.44 -31.23
N HIS A 198 48.12 -44.33 -30.14
CA HIS A 198 48.07 -45.16 -28.92
C HIS A 198 46.90 -44.58 -28.08
N GLY A 199 45.87 -45.30 -27.66
CA GLY A 199 45.87 -46.64 -27.07
C GLY A 199 45.84 -46.51 -25.55
N ASP A 200 44.81 -47.10 -24.92
CA ASP A 200 44.62 -47.31 -23.48
C ASP A 200 43.99 -46.12 -22.72
N GLY A 201 42.76 -46.17 -22.18
CA GLY A 201 42.10 -47.29 -21.53
C GLY A 201 42.27 -47.15 -20.01
N HIS A 202 41.51 -46.28 -19.36
CA HIS A 202 41.33 -46.33 -17.91
C HIS A 202 39.88 -46.04 -17.48
N PRO A 203 39.43 -46.73 -16.41
CA PRO A 203 38.03 -46.94 -16.08
C PRO A 203 37.49 -45.87 -15.13
N HIS A 204 36.17 -45.70 -15.23
CA HIS A 204 35.24 -45.08 -14.29
C HIS A 204 35.79 -44.99 -12.85
N GLY A 205 36.25 -43.78 -12.50
CA GLY A 205 36.20 -43.31 -11.12
C GLY A 205 34.80 -42.74 -10.92
N ASP A 206 34.01 -43.43 -10.11
CA ASP A 206 32.80 -42.90 -9.51
C ASP A 206 33.21 -41.71 -8.63
N ASP A 207 33.27 -40.52 -9.22
CA ASP A 207 33.19 -39.28 -8.47
C ASP A 207 31.73 -39.13 -8.05
N ASP A 208 31.49 -39.45 -6.79
CA ASP A 208 30.31 -39.07 -6.02
C ASP A 208 30.21 -37.54 -5.99
N HIS A 209 29.84 -36.96 -7.13
CA HIS A 209 29.21 -35.66 -7.19
C HIS A 209 27.86 -35.82 -6.52
N TYR A 210 27.86 -35.66 -5.20
CA TYR A 210 26.72 -35.08 -4.52
C TYR A 210 26.28 -33.89 -5.38
N PRO A 211 25.04 -33.88 -5.91
CA PRO A 211 24.43 -32.64 -6.30
C PRO A 211 24.31 -31.87 -4.99
N HIS A 212 25.32 -31.05 -4.74
CA HIS A 212 25.24 -29.97 -3.79
C HIS A 212 24.04 -29.16 -4.22
N ASP A 213 23.05 -29.16 -3.34
CA ASP A 213 22.11 -28.09 -3.13
C ASP A 213 21.87 -27.30 -4.41
N ASP A 214 20.85 -27.74 -5.16
CA ASP A 214 19.97 -26.77 -5.81
C ASP A 214 19.57 -25.83 -4.68
N HIS A 215 20.37 -24.77 -4.53
CA HIS A 215 20.02 -23.62 -3.76
C HIS A 215 18.65 -23.25 -4.31
N ASP A 216 17.64 -23.43 -3.46
CA ASP A 216 16.52 -22.51 -3.37
C ASP A 216 17.15 -21.10 -3.32
N HIS A 217 17.54 -20.59 -4.49
CA HIS A 217 17.65 -19.18 -4.77
C HIS A 217 16.22 -18.69 -4.69
N HIS A 218 15.71 -18.60 -3.46
CA HIS A 218 14.79 -17.54 -3.13
C HIS A 218 15.41 -16.27 -3.72
N PRO A 219 14.73 -15.58 -4.63
CA PRO A 219 15.22 -14.34 -5.22
C PRO A 219 15.13 -13.26 -4.15
N ASP A 220 15.95 -13.37 -3.11
CA ASP A 220 16.25 -12.30 -2.19
C ASP A 220 17.17 -11.35 -2.98
N GLY A 221 16.53 -10.32 -3.56
CA GLY A 221 17.22 -9.12 -4.00
C GLY A 221 18.03 -9.26 -5.28
N ASP A 222 17.35 -9.17 -6.42
CA ASP A 222 18.03 -8.67 -7.61
C ASP A 222 18.30 -7.15 -7.37
N PRO A 223 19.57 -6.73 -7.22
CA PRO A 223 19.93 -5.34 -6.95
C PRO A 223 19.60 -4.41 -8.11
N ASP A 224 19.27 -4.95 -9.28
CA ASP A 224 18.92 -4.21 -10.48
C ASP A 224 17.38 -4.21 -10.72
N ARG A 225 16.61 -4.72 -9.75
CA ARG A 225 15.15 -4.81 -9.78
C ARG A 225 14.51 -3.97 -8.69
N CYS A 226 13.67 -3.01 -9.10
CA CYS A 226 12.87 -2.21 -8.19
C CYS A 226 11.39 -2.60 -8.25
N SER A 227 10.89 -3.17 -7.16
CA SER A 227 9.50 -3.58 -7.00
C SER A 227 9.03 -3.25 -5.57
N PRO A 228 8.75 -1.97 -5.27
CA PRO A 228 8.56 -1.48 -3.91
C PRO A 228 7.14 -1.73 -3.35
N TRP A 229 6.50 -2.81 -3.81
CA TRP A 229 5.13 -3.17 -3.45
C TRP A 229 5.04 -3.81 -2.06
N HIS A 230 4.06 -3.37 -1.27
CA HIS A 230 3.78 -3.92 0.05
C HIS A 230 2.28 -4.12 0.24
N TYR A 231 1.91 -4.93 1.25
CA TYR A 231 0.53 -5.09 1.68
C TYR A 231 0.41 -4.73 3.16
N HIS A 232 -0.78 -4.31 3.57
CA HIS A 232 -1.12 -4.11 4.97
C HIS A 232 -1.79 -5.36 5.52
N ALA A 233 -1.28 -5.87 6.64
CA ALA A 233 -1.84 -7.01 7.37
C ALA A 233 -2.39 -6.60 8.75
N GLY A 234 -2.10 -5.37 9.18
CA GLY A 234 -2.67 -4.76 10.36
C GLY A 234 -4.17 -4.49 10.23
N ALA A 235 -4.88 -4.57 11.34
CA ALA A 235 -6.30 -4.27 11.41
C ALA A 235 -6.66 -2.90 10.80
N PRO A 236 -5.91 -1.80 11.03
CA PRO A 236 -6.21 -0.50 10.43
C PRO A 236 -6.29 -0.57 8.89
N GLY A 237 -5.19 -0.90 8.22
CA GLY A 237 -5.16 -1.03 6.74
C GLY A 237 -6.07 -2.11 6.15
N ARG A 238 -6.44 -3.16 6.92
CA ARG A 238 -7.41 -4.16 6.44
C ARG A 238 -8.85 -3.69 6.57
N LEU A 239 -9.19 -3.02 7.67
CA LEU A 239 -10.52 -2.45 7.93
C LEU A 239 -10.78 -1.27 7.00
N ALA A 240 -9.75 -0.46 6.78
CA ALA A 240 -9.63 0.57 5.75
C ALA A 240 -10.15 0.09 4.39
N TRP A 241 -9.45 -0.90 3.82
CA TRP A 241 -9.78 -1.47 2.52
C TRP A 241 -11.18 -2.10 2.51
N TRP A 242 -11.53 -2.84 3.56
CA TRP A 242 -12.86 -3.42 3.70
C TRP A 242 -13.98 -2.36 3.73
N TYR A 243 -13.76 -1.26 4.45
CA TYR A 243 -14.70 -0.14 4.54
C TYR A 243 -14.90 0.49 3.16
N TYR A 244 -13.81 0.83 2.48
CA TYR A 244 -13.85 1.37 1.12
C TYR A 244 -14.70 0.50 0.18
N ARG A 245 -14.40 -0.81 0.13
CA ARG A 245 -15.13 -1.80 -0.67
C ARG A 245 -16.61 -1.86 -0.30
N THR A 246 -16.92 -1.77 0.99
CA THR A 246 -18.29 -1.85 1.51
C THR A 246 -19.13 -0.64 1.12
N VAL A 247 -18.54 0.55 1.25
CA VAL A 247 -19.25 1.82 1.09
C VAL A 247 -19.34 2.23 -0.37
N TYR A 248 -18.23 2.14 -1.13
CA TYR A 248 -18.14 2.80 -2.43
C TYR A 248 -18.38 1.88 -3.63
N GLU A 249 -18.07 0.59 -3.54
CA GLU A 249 -18.29 -0.32 -4.67
C GLU A 249 -19.71 -0.91 -4.72
N GLY A 250 -20.51 -0.71 -3.67
CA GLY A 250 -21.89 -1.23 -3.60
C GLY A 250 -21.99 -2.75 -3.74
N SER A 251 -20.87 -3.48 -3.67
CA SER A 251 -20.79 -4.93 -3.87
C SER A 251 -21.33 -5.74 -2.69
N TYR A 252 -21.96 -5.09 -1.71
CA TYR A 252 -22.31 -5.68 -0.43
C TYR A 252 -23.81 -5.67 -0.16
N ARG A 253 -24.43 -6.84 -0.39
CA ARG A 253 -25.69 -7.20 0.25
C ARG A 253 -25.39 -7.68 1.67
N GLU A 254 -26.29 -7.38 2.61
CA GLU A 254 -26.21 -7.74 4.03
C GLU A 254 -25.61 -9.16 4.27
N GLY A 255 -24.46 -9.22 4.95
CA GLY A 255 -23.97 -10.44 5.61
C GLY A 255 -22.70 -11.10 5.08
N GLU A 256 -22.02 -10.54 4.07
CA GLU A 256 -20.86 -11.18 3.45
C GLU A 256 -19.57 -10.34 3.59
N LEU A 257 -18.49 -11.05 3.97
CA LEU A 257 -17.09 -10.66 4.08
C LEU A 257 -16.67 -9.95 5.36
N ALA A 258 -15.99 -10.73 6.20
CA ALA A 258 -14.95 -10.20 7.08
C ALA A 258 -13.83 -9.55 6.23
N PRO A 259 -13.05 -8.62 6.80
CA PRO A 259 -11.89 -8.03 6.16
C PRO A 259 -10.94 -9.10 5.61
N PRO A 260 -10.33 -8.87 4.44
CA PRO A 260 -9.40 -9.83 3.85
C PRO A 260 -8.22 -10.06 4.79
N CYS A 261 -7.42 -11.13 4.62
CA CYS A 261 -6.26 -11.35 5.50
C CYS A 261 -5.17 -10.27 5.36
N ARG A 262 -5.10 -9.63 4.19
CA ARG A 262 -4.23 -8.50 3.83
C ARG A 262 -4.90 -7.66 2.74
N THR A 263 -4.46 -6.43 2.56
CA THR A 263 -4.85 -5.60 1.40
C THR A 263 -4.28 -6.18 0.10
N PRO A 264 -4.73 -5.71 -1.08
CA PRO A 264 -3.93 -5.82 -2.30
C PRO A 264 -2.52 -5.22 -2.11
N CYS A 265 -1.64 -5.52 -3.06
CA CYS A 265 -0.32 -4.90 -3.12
C CYS A 265 -0.46 -3.43 -3.50
N MET A 266 0.23 -2.57 -2.77
CA MET A 266 0.19 -1.12 -2.93
C MET A 266 1.61 -0.56 -3.01
N MET A 267 1.74 0.58 -3.70
CA MET A 267 3.02 1.25 -3.88
C MET A 267 2.80 2.76 -3.90
N HIS A 268 3.42 3.46 -2.95
CA HIS A 268 3.40 4.92 -2.91
C HIS A 268 4.43 5.50 -3.88
N VAL A 269 4.11 6.65 -4.45
CA VAL A 269 5.03 7.52 -5.18
C VAL A 269 4.80 8.96 -4.71
N TRP A 270 5.75 9.50 -3.96
CA TRP A 270 5.69 10.87 -3.44
C TRP A 270 6.23 11.88 -4.46
N THR A 271 5.51 12.99 -4.65
CA THR A 271 5.99 14.10 -5.48
C THR A 271 6.72 15.15 -4.66
N VAL A 272 6.41 15.24 -3.37
CA VAL A 272 7.19 16.00 -2.37
C VAL A 272 8.43 15.24 -1.92
N ASP A 273 9.40 15.95 -1.33
CA ASP A 273 10.60 15.31 -0.80
C ASP A 273 10.27 14.42 0.40
N HIS A 274 10.87 13.24 0.46
CA HIS A 274 10.63 12.27 1.52
C HIS A 274 11.96 11.72 2.03
N PRO A 275 12.25 11.75 3.35
CA PRO A 275 13.55 11.32 3.89
C PRO A 275 13.86 9.83 3.69
N GLU A 276 12.82 9.02 3.49
CA GLU A 276 12.94 7.58 3.19
C GLU A 276 12.85 7.25 1.68
N GLY A 277 12.85 8.27 0.82
CA GLY A 277 12.86 8.12 -0.64
C GLY A 277 11.48 8.16 -1.31
N VAL A 278 11.46 8.13 -2.63
CA VAL A 278 10.26 8.35 -3.48
C VAL A 278 9.17 7.31 -3.22
N TYR A 279 9.57 6.07 -2.92
CA TYR A 279 8.67 4.94 -2.68
C TYR A 279 8.42 4.66 -1.18
N ALA A 280 8.69 5.64 -0.31
CA ALA A 280 8.48 5.47 1.12
C ALA A 280 7.04 5.07 1.44
N HIS A 281 6.89 4.16 2.40
CA HIS A 281 5.60 3.59 2.76
C HIS A 281 4.75 4.54 3.62
N GLY A 282 5.38 5.31 4.50
CA GLY A 282 4.72 6.30 5.34
C GLY A 282 4.59 7.65 4.63
N GLY A 283 3.73 8.51 5.18
CA GLY A 283 3.63 9.88 4.72
C GLY A 283 4.86 10.72 5.06
N PRO A 284 5.19 11.75 4.25
CA PRO A 284 6.28 12.64 4.54
C PRO A 284 6.04 13.37 5.86
N PRO A 285 7.07 13.63 6.68
CA PRO A 285 6.93 14.47 7.85
C PRO A 285 6.37 15.86 7.48
N PRO A 286 5.63 16.54 8.38
CA PRO A 286 4.98 17.82 8.07
C PRO A 286 5.93 18.87 7.48
N GLU A 287 7.18 18.93 7.94
CA GLU A 287 8.19 19.89 7.45
C GLU A 287 8.57 19.71 5.96
N TYR A 288 8.24 18.56 5.35
CA TYR A 288 8.43 18.32 3.92
C TYR A 288 7.16 18.51 3.08
N ARG A 289 6.01 18.70 3.74
CA ARG A 289 4.70 18.93 3.11
C ARG A 289 4.25 20.39 3.13
N GLU A 290 4.97 21.26 3.84
CA GLU A 290 4.67 22.69 3.89
C GLU A 290 4.60 23.31 2.48
N ARG A 291 3.38 23.61 2.03
CA ARG A 291 3.09 24.23 0.74
C ARG A 291 2.06 25.34 0.92
N GLU A 292 1.95 26.19 -0.09
CA GLU A 292 0.84 27.14 -0.16
C GLU A 292 -0.48 26.35 -0.24
N PRO A 293 -1.45 26.58 0.66
CA PRO A 293 -2.74 25.90 0.65
C PRO A 293 -3.49 26.04 -0.68
N ALA A 294 -4.51 25.21 -0.88
CA ALA A 294 -5.45 25.41 -1.98
C ALA A 294 -6.11 26.80 -1.87
N ASP A 295 -6.06 27.60 -2.95
CA ASP A 295 -6.68 28.93 -2.97
C ASP A 295 -8.21 28.87 -2.95
N ASP A 296 -8.76 27.81 -3.54
CA ASP A 296 -10.18 27.51 -3.64
C ASP A 296 -10.33 26.00 -3.37
N PRO A 297 -11.16 25.58 -2.39
CA PRO A 297 -11.36 24.17 -2.10
C PRO A 297 -12.08 23.42 -3.24
N GLY A 298 -12.70 24.13 -4.20
CA GLY A 298 -13.37 23.53 -5.35
C GLY A 298 -14.74 22.91 -5.04
N PHE A 299 -15.24 23.07 -3.82
CA PHE A 299 -16.59 22.67 -3.39
C PHE A 299 -17.14 23.64 -2.33
N ASP A 300 -18.45 23.63 -2.14
CA ASP A 300 -19.13 24.50 -1.18
C ASP A 300 -18.80 24.06 0.26
N THR A 301 -17.92 24.80 0.95
CA THR A 301 -17.58 24.61 2.37
C THR A 301 -17.32 25.95 3.07
N ASP A 302 -17.52 25.98 4.38
CA ASP A 302 -17.20 27.15 5.24
C ASP A 302 -15.78 27.07 5.83
N SER A 303 -15.05 25.97 5.59
CA SER A 303 -13.70 25.73 6.07
C SER A 303 -12.62 26.25 5.11
N GLU A 304 -11.46 26.63 5.66
CA GLU A 304 -10.38 27.27 4.90
C GLU A 304 -9.11 26.38 4.87
N PRO A 305 -8.61 25.99 3.67
CA PRO A 305 -7.34 25.27 3.55
C PRO A 305 -6.18 26.00 4.25
N GLY A 306 -5.40 25.28 5.04
CA GLY A 306 -4.30 25.80 5.85
C GLY A 306 -4.70 26.38 7.21
N GLU A 307 -5.99 26.58 7.47
CA GLU A 307 -6.53 26.94 8.79
C GLU A 307 -7.32 25.80 9.42
N ASP A 308 -8.10 25.09 8.60
CA ASP A 308 -8.91 23.92 8.98
C ASP A 308 -8.38 22.64 8.33
N GLU A 309 -8.44 21.55 9.09
CA GLU A 309 -8.01 20.24 8.62
C GLU A 309 -9.07 19.58 7.74
N LEU A 310 -8.63 19.00 6.62
CA LEU A 310 -9.50 18.25 5.72
C LEU A 310 -10.02 16.98 6.42
N GLY A 311 -11.34 16.89 6.56
CA GLY A 311 -12.01 15.77 7.20
C GLY A 311 -13.44 15.60 6.74
N TRP A 312 -14.13 14.58 7.26
CA TRP A 312 -15.52 14.28 6.89
C TRP A 312 -16.50 15.43 7.13
N ASP A 313 -16.24 16.28 8.11
CA ASP A 313 -17.09 17.43 8.46
C ASP A 313 -16.91 18.65 7.55
N VAL A 314 -15.84 18.66 6.76
CA VAL A 314 -15.52 19.71 5.78
C VAL A 314 -16.13 19.44 4.42
N LEU A 315 -16.32 18.15 4.09
CA LEU A 315 -16.78 17.71 2.78
C LEU A 315 -18.28 18.00 2.54
N PRO A 316 -18.71 18.11 1.26
CA PRO A 316 -20.13 18.19 0.92
C PRO A 316 -20.91 16.96 1.42
N ASP A 317 -22.13 17.18 1.91
CA ASP A 317 -22.99 16.12 2.47
C ASP A 317 -23.16 14.92 1.51
N GLU A 318 -23.20 15.16 0.20
CA GLU A 318 -23.33 14.10 -0.83
C GLU A 318 -22.09 13.22 -1.00
N GLU A 319 -20.92 13.71 -0.59
CA GLU A 319 -19.63 13.01 -0.67
C GLU A 319 -19.32 12.26 0.62
N VAL A 320 -20.01 12.61 1.71
CA VAL A 320 -19.91 11.91 3.00
C VAL A 320 -20.75 10.62 2.96
N PRO A 321 -20.16 9.45 3.23
CA PRO A 321 -20.90 8.21 3.32
C PRO A 321 -21.97 8.22 4.41
N ASP A 322 -23.10 7.54 4.15
CA ASP A 322 -24.17 7.30 5.16
C ASP A 322 -23.65 6.66 6.46
N ARG A 323 -22.51 5.97 6.39
CA ARG A 323 -21.84 5.34 7.53
C ARG A 323 -20.36 5.65 7.51
N LEU A 324 -19.89 6.36 8.53
CA LEU A 324 -18.47 6.63 8.75
C LEU A 324 -17.76 5.43 9.40
N PRO A 325 -16.42 5.30 9.29
CA PRO A 325 -15.67 4.21 9.89
C PRO A 325 -15.94 4.02 11.39
N GLU A 326 -16.10 5.12 12.14
CA GLU A 326 -16.40 5.11 13.59
C GLU A 326 -17.72 4.42 13.95
N SER A 327 -18.66 4.35 12.99
CA SER A 327 -19.95 3.69 13.18
C SER A 327 -19.86 2.16 13.13
N PHE A 328 -18.76 1.62 12.60
CA PHE A 328 -18.48 0.20 12.60
C PHE A 328 -17.78 -0.16 13.90
N SER A 329 -18.36 -1.05 14.70
CA SER A 329 -17.61 -1.54 15.85
C SER A 329 -16.44 -2.38 15.35
N LEU A 330 -15.30 -2.34 16.06
CA LEU A 330 -14.19 -3.28 15.82
C LEU A 330 -14.67 -4.75 15.84
N ALA A 331 -15.79 -5.06 16.51
CA ALA A 331 -16.40 -6.38 16.47
C ALA A 331 -17.10 -6.67 15.14
N ASP A 332 -17.86 -5.71 14.60
CA ASP A 332 -18.50 -5.83 13.27
C ASP A 332 -17.45 -5.95 12.16
N GLY A 333 -16.39 -5.15 12.26
CA GLY A 333 -15.27 -5.17 11.33
C GLY A 333 -14.41 -6.43 11.46
N LEU A 334 -14.08 -6.92 12.65
CA LEU A 334 -13.22 -8.11 12.79
C LEU A 334 -13.97 -9.45 12.75
N GLY A 335 -15.30 -9.42 12.59
CA GLY A 335 -16.15 -10.62 12.64
C GLY A 335 -16.12 -11.33 13.99
N LEU A 336 -16.09 -10.55 15.08
CA LEU A 336 -16.00 -11.04 16.48
C LEU A 336 -17.35 -11.21 17.17
#